data_AF-A0A9D1G2B7-F1
#
_entry.id   AF-A0A9D1G2B7-F1
#
_cell.length_a   1.000
_cell.length_b   1.000
_cell.length_c   1.000
_cell.angle_alpha   90.00
_cell.angle_beta   90.00
_cell.angle_gamma   90.00
#
_symmetry.space_group_name_H-M   'P 1'
#
loop_
_entity.id
_entity.type
_entity.pdbx_description
1 polymer ?
#
loop_
_entity_poly.entity_id
_entity_poly.type
_entity_poly.pdbx_seq_one_letter_code
_entity_poly.pdbx_strand_id
1 'polypeptide(L)'
;MKASFQNNAPEVLAALNATTLRALEKCGLKAEDYAKRLCPVDTGNLRKSIDHKVDPDERAVYIGTNTEYAAYVELGTGKYILGGRPTPWRYQDENGRGHTTQGQPAKPYLKPAVAEHAREYRGILEGELKNGCDPAAGSDELPQSIDKVSEERGLNQK
;
A
#
# COMPACT_ATOMS: atom_id res chain seq x y z
N MET A 1 32.74 -35.56 -30.05
CA MET A 1 31.76 -35.36 -28.95
C MET A 1 30.95 -34.11 -29.27
N LYS A 2 29.61 -34.22 -29.40
CA LYS A 2 28.73 -33.05 -29.49
C LYS A 2 28.33 -32.67 -28.07
N ALA A 3 28.72 -31.48 -27.61
CA ALA A 3 28.18 -30.91 -26.38
C ALA A 3 26.77 -30.39 -26.69
N SER A 4 25.77 -30.80 -25.90
CA SER A 4 24.42 -30.25 -25.95
C SER A 4 24.31 -29.09 -24.97
N PHE A 5 23.88 -27.92 -25.43
CA PHE A 5 23.61 -26.75 -24.61
C PHE A 5 22.12 -26.69 -24.26
N GLN A 6 21.79 -26.59 -22.97
CA GLN A 6 20.44 -26.35 -22.49
C GLN A 6 20.35 -24.94 -21.93
N ASN A 7 19.34 -24.20 -22.38
CA ASN A 7 19.10 -22.81 -21.98
C ASN A 7 17.92 -22.74 -21.01
N ASN A 8 18.22 -22.59 -19.72
CA ASN A 8 17.22 -22.47 -18.66
C ASN A 8 16.93 -21.00 -18.30
N ALA A 9 17.48 -20.03 -19.04
CA ALA A 9 17.25 -18.61 -18.81
C ALA A 9 15.75 -18.21 -18.73
N PRO A 10 14.84 -18.70 -19.59
CA PRO A 10 13.43 -18.30 -19.47
C PRO A 10 12.77 -18.81 -18.19
N GLU A 11 13.13 -20.01 -17.73
CA GLU A 11 12.60 -20.62 -16.52
C GLU A 11 13.09 -19.87 -15.27
N VAL A 12 14.39 -19.54 -15.22
CA VAL A 12 14.98 -18.77 -14.12
C VAL A 12 14.39 -17.36 -14.07
N LEU A 13 14.17 -16.72 -15.22
CA LEU A 13 13.55 -15.39 -15.27
C LEU A 13 12.10 -15.43 -14.78
N ALA A 14 11.33 -16.44 -15.18
CA ALA A 14 9.96 -16.61 -14.71
C ALA A 14 9.91 -16.84 -13.18
N ALA A 15 10.79 -17.70 -12.66
CA ALA A 15 10.89 -17.96 -11.22
C ALA A 15 11.30 -16.70 -10.42
N LEU A 16 12.24 -15.91 -10.95
CA LEU A 16 12.67 -14.65 -10.33
C LEU A 16 11.52 -13.63 -10.28
N ASN A 17 10.79 -13.48 -11.38
CA ASN A 17 9.64 -12.57 -11.44
C ASN A 17 8.56 -13.00 -10.43
N ALA A 18 8.19 -14.28 -10.41
CA ALA A 18 7.21 -14.81 -9.47
C ALA A 18 7.63 -14.56 -8.00
N THR A 19 8.92 -14.79 -7.68
CA THR A 19 9.47 -14.55 -6.35
C THR A 19 9.44 -13.07 -5.97
N THR A 20 9.77 -12.20 -6.92
CA THR A 20 9.72 -10.74 -6.73
C THR A 20 8.29 -10.28 -6.41
N LEU A 21 7.29 -10.77 -7.15
CA LEU A 21 5.89 -10.41 -6.91
C LEU A 21 5.41 -10.88 -5.54
N ARG A 22 5.74 -12.12 -5.13
CA ARG A 22 5.43 -12.61 -3.78
C ARG A 22 6.06 -11.76 -2.68
N ALA A 23 7.29 -11.29 -2.90
CA ALA A 23 7.97 -10.43 -1.95
C ALA A 23 7.34 -9.05 -1.85
N LEU A 24 6.94 -8.46 -2.98
CA LEU A 24 6.22 -7.19 -3.02
C LEU A 24 4.86 -7.28 -2.32
N GLU A 25 4.14 -8.38 -2.51
CA GLU A 25 2.88 -8.64 -1.82
C GLU A 25 3.07 -8.68 -0.29
N LYS A 26 4.08 -9.41 0.19
CA LYS A 26 4.41 -9.46 1.62
C LYS A 26 4.80 -8.09 2.18
N CYS A 27 5.54 -7.29 1.42
CA CYS A 27 5.86 -5.91 1.79
C CYS A 27 4.59 -5.04 1.85
N GLY A 28 3.69 -5.17 0.88
CA GLY A 28 2.40 -4.47 0.84
C GLY A 28 1.54 -4.76 2.05
N LEU A 29 1.35 -6.04 2.39
CA LEU A 29 0.62 -6.48 3.58
C LEU A 29 1.19 -5.89 4.87
N LYS A 30 2.52 -5.88 5.02
CA LYS A 30 3.18 -5.28 6.19
C LYS A 30 2.98 -3.77 6.25
N ALA A 31 3.14 -3.09 5.13
CA ALA A 31 2.99 -1.64 5.08
C ALA A 31 1.54 -1.19 5.32
N GLU A 32 0.57 -1.94 4.80
CA GLU A 32 -0.84 -1.76 5.11
C GLU A 32 -1.12 -1.91 6.61
N ASP A 33 -0.57 -2.95 7.25
CA ASP A 33 -0.71 -3.18 8.70
C ASP A 33 -0.12 -2.03 9.52
N TYR A 34 1.07 -1.52 9.15
CA TYR A 34 1.66 -0.34 9.77
C TYR A 34 0.81 0.92 9.57
N ALA A 35 0.36 1.19 8.35
CA ALA A 35 -0.50 2.33 8.05
C ALA A 35 -1.83 2.26 8.83
N LYS A 36 -2.43 1.07 8.95
CA LYS A 36 -3.65 0.85 9.74
C LYS A 36 -3.43 1.08 11.23
N ARG A 37 -2.30 0.64 11.79
CA ARG A 37 -1.97 0.88 13.20
C ARG A 37 -1.79 2.37 13.52
N LEU A 38 -1.11 3.09 12.65
CA LEU A 38 -0.84 4.52 12.83
C LEU A 38 -2.06 5.40 12.51
N CYS A 39 -2.99 4.90 11.70
CA CYS A 39 -4.19 5.65 11.32
C CYS A 39 -5.03 6.01 12.56
N PRO A 40 -5.37 7.31 12.73
CA PRO A 40 -6.27 7.73 13.79
C PRO A 40 -7.66 7.12 13.58
N VAL A 41 -8.32 6.78 14.69
CA VAL A 41 -9.65 6.18 14.67
C VAL A 41 -10.65 7.16 15.24
N ASP A 42 -11.67 7.43 14.44
CA ASP A 42 -12.93 7.99 14.91
C ASP A 42 -14.04 6.96 14.68
N THR A 43 -14.55 6.87 13.44
CA THR A 43 -15.49 5.82 13.01
C THR A 43 -14.82 4.56 12.47
N GLY A 44 -13.50 4.61 12.24
CA GLY A 44 -12.71 3.51 11.65
C GLY A 44 -12.80 3.37 10.14
N ASN A 45 -13.62 4.19 9.45
CA ASN A 45 -13.78 4.11 7.99
C ASN A 45 -12.45 4.30 7.24
N LEU A 46 -11.67 5.33 7.60
CA LEU A 46 -10.35 5.58 6.99
C LEU A 46 -9.41 4.40 7.16
N ARG A 47 -9.32 3.84 8.37
CA ARG A 47 -8.46 2.68 8.64
C ARG A 47 -8.87 1.48 7.79
N LYS A 48 -10.17 1.24 7.62
CA LYS A 48 -10.69 0.13 6.84
C LYS A 48 -10.42 0.29 5.34
N SER A 49 -10.37 1.52 4.83
CA SER A 49 -10.15 1.81 3.40
C SER A 49 -8.69 1.86 2.99
N ILE A 50 -7.74 1.72 3.92
CA ILE A 50 -6.32 1.56 3.60
C ILE A 50 -6.11 0.19 2.97
N ASP A 51 -5.50 0.19 1.79
CA ASP A 51 -5.23 -1.01 0.99
C ASP A 51 -3.89 -0.83 0.25
N HIS A 52 -3.37 -1.93 -0.30
CA HIS A 52 -2.18 -1.93 -1.14
C HIS A 52 -2.43 -2.56 -2.51
N LYS A 53 -1.59 -2.22 -3.48
CA LYS A 53 -1.63 -2.77 -4.83
C LYS A 53 -0.22 -2.99 -5.34
N VAL A 54 0.09 -4.21 -5.74
CA VAL A 54 1.32 -4.53 -6.46
C VAL A 54 1.16 -4.18 -7.93
N ASP A 55 2.15 -3.50 -8.48
CA ASP A 55 2.32 -3.26 -9.91
C ASP A 55 3.42 -4.18 -10.44
N PRO A 56 3.08 -5.24 -11.20
CA PRO A 56 4.07 -6.19 -11.71
C PRO A 56 5.05 -5.60 -12.72
N ASP A 57 4.61 -4.60 -13.50
CA ASP A 57 5.39 -4.00 -14.57
C ASP A 57 6.44 -3.05 -13.99
N GLU A 58 6.04 -2.24 -13.01
CA GLU A 58 6.94 -1.32 -12.31
C GLU A 58 7.75 -1.98 -11.19
N ARG A 59 7.38 -3.22 -10.81
CA ARG A 59 7.93 -3.94 -9.66
C ARG A 59 7.84 -3.10 -8.37
N ALA A 60 6.70 -2.44 -8.21
CA ALA A 60 6.43 -1.53 -7.12
C ALA A 60 5.19 -1.99 -6.34
N VAL A 61 5.10 -1.55 -5.09
CA VAL A 61 3.88 -1.68 -4.29
C VAL A 61 3.41 -0.29 -3.89
N TYR A 62 2.14 -0.04 -4.16
CA TYR A 62 1.45 1.21 -3.84
C TYR A 62 0.57 0.98 -2.63
N ILE A 63 0.63 1.88 -1.66
CA ILE A 63 -0.23 1.85 -0.46
C ILE A 63 -0.98 3.16 -0.38
N GLY A 64 -2.27 3.09 -0.10
CA GLY A 64 -3.10 4.28 -0.02
C GLY A 64 -4.52 3.95 0.36
N THR A 65 -5.41 4.89 0.08
CA THR A 65 -6.84 4.78 0.34
C THR A 65 -7.60 5.53 -0.75
N ASN A 66 -8.81 5.08 -1.05
CA ASN A 66 -9.74 5.74 -1.97
C ASN A 66 -10.59 6.84 -1.29
N THR A 67 -10.33 7.12 -0.02
CA THR A 67 -11.13 8.03 0.79
C THR A 67 -10.64 9.48 0.63
N GLU A 68 -11.48 10.39 0.13
CA GLU A 68 -11.08 11.77 -0.18
C GLU A 68 -10.50 12.53 1.02
N TYR A 69 -11.10 12.37 2.21
CA TYR A 69 -10.65 13.09 3.40
C TYR A 69 -9.34 12.57 4.00
N ALA A 70 -8.79 11.46 3.47
CA ALA A 70 -7.53 10.88 3.90
C ALA A 70 -6.35 11.85 3.84
N ALA A 71 -6.28 12.65 2.77
CA ALA A 71 -5.23 13.65 2.59
C ALA A 71 -5.27 14.73 3.67
N TYR A 72 -6.46 15.14 4.10
CA TYR A 72 -6.64 16.10 5.19
C TYR A 72 -6.17 15.56 6.53
N VAL A 73 -6.29 14.25 6.73
CA VAL A 73 -5.80 13.58 7.95
C VAL A 73 -4.28 13.45 7.92
N GLU A 74 -3.70 12.99 6.81
CA GLU A 74 -2.25 12.79 6.66
C GLU A 74 -1.48 14.12 6.74
N LEU A 75 -1.96 15.15 6.04
CA LEU A 75 -1.23 16.42 5.83
C LEU A 75 -1.72 17.55 6.73
N GLY A 76 -2.90 17.43 7.34
CA GLY A 76 -3.53 18.51 8.10
C GLY A 76 -4.23 19.55 7.22
N THR A 77 -4.88 20.53 7.86
CA THR A 77 -5.69 21.56 7.19
C THR A 77 -5.60 22.91 7.89
N GLY A 78 -6.06 23.97 7.22
CA GLY A 78 -6.18 25.31 7.82
C GLY A 78 -4.82 25.89 8.20
N LYS A 79 -4.69 26.37 9.46
CA LYS A 79 -3.47 27.04 9.94
C LYS A 79 -2.24 26.14 10.03
N TYR A 80 -2.42 24.82 9.91
CA TYR A 80 -1.34 23.84 10.07
C TYR A 80 -0.58 23.53 8.76
N ILE A 81 -1.06 24.03 7.62
CA ILE A 81 -0.40 23.82 6.32
C ILE A 81 0.08 25.16 5.74
N LEU A 82 1.20 25.13 5.03
CA LEU A 82 1.70 26.30 4.32
C LEU A 82 0.71 26.69 3.22
N GLY A 83 0.29 27.95 3.20
CA GLY A 83 -0.74 28.45 2.27
C GLY A 83 -2.19 28.14 2.69
N GLY A 84 -2.41 27.48 3.83
CA GLY A 84 -3.75 27.28 4.37
C GLY A 84 -4.32 28.53 5.04
N ARG A 85 -5.62 28.49 5.38
CA ARG A 85 -6.31 29.61 6.03
C ARG A 85 -5.79 29.82 7.46
N PRO A 86 -5.21 30.99 7.79
CA PRO A 86 -4.60 31.22 9.11
C PRO A 86 -5.62 31.50 10.21
N THR A 87 -6.78 32.06 9.86
CA THR A 87 -7.80 32.47 10.82
C THR A 87 -8.89 31.39 11.01
N PRO A 88 -9.47 31.27 12.21
CA PRO A 88 -10.66 30.44 12.44
C PRO A 88 -11.87 30.91 11.63
N TRP A 89 -12.78 30.01 11.25
CA TRP A 89 -14.10 30.40 10.75
C TRP A 89 -15.16 30.08 11.79
N ARG A 90 -16.20 30.90 11.85
CA ARG A 90 -17.33 30.72 12.75
C ARG A 90 -18.60 30.67 11.92
N TYR A 91 -19.46 29.71 12.19
CA TYR A 91 -20.77 29.59 11.57
C TYR A 91 -21.81 29.17 12.60
N GLN A 92 -23.07 29.39 12.28
CA GLN A 92 -24.19 28.92 13.07
C GLN A 92 -24.85 27.77 12.31
N ASP A 93 -25.10 26.65 12.96
CA ASP A 93 -25.86 25.54 12.36
C ASP A 93 -27.37 25.83 12.32
N GLU A 94 -28.13 24.95 11.68
CA GLU A 94 -29.59 25.05 11.56
C GLU A 94 -30.31 25.02 12.94
N ASN A 95 -29.64 24.53 13.98
CA ASN A 95 -30.15 24.47 15.35
C ASN A 95 -29.77 25.70 16.19
N GLY A 96 -29.15 26.72 15.57
CA GLY A 96 -28.72 27.93 16.25
C GLY A 96 -27.42 27.79 17.05
N ARG A 97 -26.71 26.65 16.99
CA ARG A 97 -25.44 26.45 17.70
C ARG A 97 -24.29 27.02 16.89
N GLY A 98 -23.47 27.84 17.54
CA GLY A 98 -22.26 28.40 16.94
C GLY A 98 -21.12 27.36 16.91
N HIS A 99 -20.57 27.11 15.74
CA HIS A 99 -19.39 26.28 15.51
C HIS A 99 -18.18 27.14 15.19
N THR A 100 -17.00 26.72 15.64
CA THR A 100 -15.73 27.39 15.33
C THR A 100 -14.71 26.36 14.86
N THR A 101 -14.22 26.50 13.63
CA THR A 101 -13.24 25.59 13.04
C THR A 101 -11.89 26.29 12.87
N GLN A 102 -10.80 25.60 13.22
CA GLN A 102 -9.43 26.14 13.12
C GLN A 102 -8.51 25.28 12.24
N GLY A 103 -9.08 24.34 11.48
CA GLY A 103 -8.34 23.27 10.81
C GLY A 103 -7.94 22.14 11.77
N GLN A 104 -7.29 21.13 11.22
CA GLN A 104 -6.83 19.94 11.93
C GLN A 104 -5.31 19.78 11.78
N PRO A 105 -4.55 19.45 12.83
CA PRO A 105 -3.13 19.12 12.70
C PRO A 105 -2.95 17.81 11.92
N ALA A 106 -1.82 17.69 11.22
CA ALA A 106 -1.43 16.49 10.51
C ALA A 106 -1.30 15.29 11.46
N LYS A 107 -1.88 14.15 11.07
CA LYS A 107 -1.75 12.85 11.75
C LYS A 107 -1.27 11.84 10.72
N PRO A 108 0.03 11.88 10.38
CA PRO A 108 0.57 11.05 9.31
C PRO A 108 0.55 9.57 9.70
N TYR A 109 0.11 8.73 8.78
CA TYR A 109 0.00 7.28 8.92
C TYR A 109 0.58 6.54 7.71
N LEU A 110 0.54 7.12 6.51
CA LEU A 110 1.15 6.50 5.32
C LEU A 110 2.65 6.75 5.24
N LYS A 111 3.08 8.00 5.39
CA LYS A 111 4.50 8.36 5.32
C LYS A 111 5.36 7.61 6.35
N PRO A 112 5.00 7.58 7.65
CA PRO A 112 5.78 6.84 8.65
C PRO A 112 5.77 5.33 8.38
N ALA A 113 4.65 4.75 7.94
CA ALA A 113 4.55 3.32 7.63
C ALA A 113 5.58 2.88 6.56
N VAL A 114 5.88 3.73 5.59
CA VAL A 114 6.89 3.42 4.56
C VAL A 114 8.29 3.83 5.00
N ALA A 115 8.46 5.03 5.55
CA ALA A 115 9.77 5.59 5.84
C ALA A 115 10.49 4.90 7.00
N GLU A 116 9.77 4.44 8.02
CA GLU A 116 10.38 3.90 9.25
C GLU A 116 10.71 2.40 9.16
N HIS A 117 10.15 1.69 8.18
CA HIS A 117 10.22 0.23 8.05
C HIS A 117 11.08 -0.27 6.88
N ALA A 118 11.88 0.60 6.27
CA ALA A 118 12.70 0.27 5.09
C ALA A 118 13.61 -0.96 5.27
N ARG A 119 14.15 -1.16 6.48
CA ARG A 119 15.02 -2.32 6.79
C ARG A 119 14.24 -3.63 6.80
N GLU A 120 13.01 -3.62 7.30
CA GLU A 120 12.15 -4.81 7.34
C GLU A 120 11.71 -5.20 5.92
N TYR A 121 11.28 -4.23 5.10
CA TYR A 121 10.93 -4.48 3.70
C TYR A 121 12.10 -5.06 2.91
N ARG A 122 13.32 -4.54 3.14
CA ARG A 122 14.53 -5.13 2.55
C ARG A 122 14.74 -6.57 3.01
N GLY A 123 14.54 -6.86 4.29
CA GLY A 123 14.66 -8.21 4.83
C GLY A 123 13.67 -9.20 4.21
N ILE A 124 12.43 -8.78 3.97
CA ILE A 124 11.41 -9.58 3.27
C ILE A 124 11.85 -9.86 1.84
N LEU A 125 12.28 -8.83 1.10
CA LEU A 125 12.76 -8.97 -0.28
C LEU A 125 13.94 -9.94 -0.38
N GLU A 126 14.97 -9.75 0.46
CA GLU A 126 16.14 -10.63 0.49
C GLU A 126 15.77 -12.07 0.88
N GLY A 127 14.87 -12.24 1.84
CA GLY A 127 14.40 -13.55 2.30
C GLY A 127 13.70 -14.33 1.18
N GLU A 128 12.74 -13.70 0.51
CA GLU A 128 12.01 -14.34 -0.58
C GLU A 128 12.92 -14.66 -1.76
N LEU A 129 13.82 -13.75 -2.14
CA LEU A 129 14.75 -13.97 -3.26
C LEU A 129 15.74 -15.11 -2.97
N LYS A 130 16.19 -15.26 -1.72
CA LYS A 130 17.06 -16.39 -1.32
C LYS A 130 16.27 -17.71 -1.31
N ASN A 131 15.08 -17.72 -0.73
CA ASN A 131 14.25 -18.93 -0.63
C ASN A 131 13.75 -19.41 -2.01
N GLY A 132 13.49 -18.49 -2.95
CA GLY A 132 13.14 -18.84 -4.33
C GLY A 132 14.30 -19.40 -5.16
N CYS A 133 15.54 -19.25 -4.69
CA CYS A 133 16.73 -19.85 -5.30
C CYS A 133 16.96 -21.30 -4.83
N ASP A 134 16.31 -21.71 -3.73
CA ASP A 134 16.33 -23.10 -3.25
C ASP A 134 15.23 -23.92 -3.97
N PRO A 135 15.59 -24.88 -4.84
CA PRO A 135 14.63 -25.67 -5.61
C PRO A 135 13.72 -26.58 -4.77
N ALA A 136 13.94 -26.66 -3.45
CA ALA A 136 13.17 -27.48 -2.52
C ALA A 136 11.94 -26.77 -1.91
N ALA A 137 11.80 -25.44 -2.07
CA ALA A 137 10.83 -24.64 -1.30
C ALA A 137 9.62 -24.09 -2.11
N GLY A 138 9.51 -24.40 -3.40
CA GLY A 138 8.71 -23.60 -4.34
C GLY A 138 7.43 -24.21 -4.94
N SER A 139 6.90 -25.33 -4.44
CA SER A 139 5.68 -25.94 -5.01
C SER A 139 4.37 -25.59 -4.31
N ASP A 140 4.40 -24.89 -3.17
CA ASP A 140 3.18 -24.56 -2.43
C ASP A 140 2.67 -23.17 -2.82
N GLU A 141 1.68 -23.21 -3.72
CA GLU A 141 0.62 -22.22 -3.96
C GLU A 141 1.05 -20.76 -4.22
N LEU A 142 1.18 -20.43 -5.51
CA LEU A 142 0.87 -19.06 -5.97
C LEU A 142 -0.61 -18.78 -5.64
N PRO A 143 -0.95 -17.69 -4.92
CA PRO A 143 -2.34 -17.36 -4.68
C PRO A 143 -3.02 -17.08 -6.02
N GLN A 144 -4.00 -17.94 -6.35
CA GLN A 144 -4.84 -17.90 -7.57
C GLN A 144 -5.73 -16.65 -7.68
N SER A 145 -5.46 -15.60 -6.92
CA SER A 145 -6.33 -14.43 -6.76
C SER A 145 -5.96 -13.23 -7.63
N ILE A 146 -4.78 -13.21 -8.26
CA ILE A 146 -4.34 -12.03 -9.04
C ILE A 146 -5.08 -11.92 -10.39
N ASP A 147 -5.42 -13.04 -11.03
CA ASP A 147 -6.06 -13.03 -12.36
C ASP A 147 -7.59 -12.81 -12.30
N LYS A 148 -8.26 -13.07 -11.17
CA LYS A 148 -9.73 -12.90 -11.06
C LYS A 148 -10.18 -11.48 -10.73
N VAL A 149 -9.35 -10.68 -10.06
CA VAL A 149 -9.74 -9.33 -9.61
C VAL A 149 -9.71 -8.31 -10.76
N SER A 150 -8.88 -8.53 -11.78
CA SER A 150 -8.83 -7.71 -13.00
C SER A 150 -9.99 -7.98 -13.96
N GLU A 151 -10.48 -9.23 -14.05
CA GLU A 151 -11.64 -9.57 -14.89
C GLU A 151 -12.98 -9.19 -14.26
N GLU A 152 -13.16 -9.35 -12.94
CA GLU A 152 -14.43 -9.01 -12.27
C GLU A 152 -14.66 -7.48 -12.18
N ARG A 153 -13.59 -6.67 -12.19
CA ARG A 153 -13.70 -5.19 -12.16
C ARG A 153 -13.93 -4.56 -13.54
N GLY A 154 -13.75 -5.31 -14.62
CA GLY A 154 -14.08 -4.87 -15.99
C GLY A 154 -15.54 -5.07 -16.39
N LEU A 155 -16.29 -5.92 -15.65
CA LEU A 155 -17.67 -6.25 -15.98
C LEU A 155 -18.73 -5.34 -15.34
N ASN A 156 -18.35 -4.52 -14.36
CA ASN A 156 -19.29 -3.69 -13.58
C ASN A 156 -19.30 -2.20 -14.00
N GLN A 157 -18.92 -1.90 -15.25
CA GLN A 157 -18.96 -0.56 -15.86
C GLN A 157 -19.88 -0.50 -17.10
N LYS A 158 -20.98 -1.26 -17.12
CA LYS A 158 -22.06 -1.07 -18.10
C LYS A 158 -23.35 -0.66 -17.41
#